data_AF-A0A6C0LG38-F1
#
_entry.id   AF-A0A6C0LG38-F1
#
_cell.length_a   1.000
_cell.length_b   1.000
_cell.length_c   1.000
_cell.angle_alpha   90.00
_cell.angle_beta   90.00
_cell.angle_gamma   90.00
#
_symmetry.space_group_name_H-M   'P 1'
#
loop_
_entity.id
_entity.type
_entity.pdbx_description
1 polymer ?
#
loop_
_entity_poly.entity_id
_entity_poly.type
_entity_poly.pdbx_seq_one_letter_code
_entity_poly.pdbx_strand_id
1 'polypeptide(L)'
;MESKINQSINKYYSLKRQYNKQRENLKKNIVDNSNLSTPEKRIKIKNIKQSCIFCGKKKVGTIFGKDKNILFATCGDTNEPCNKKIEIRLVKRIQLNKILPIYEEDMAEYTEEIINNKTKLLLDMDDTENILATFDEYMNIYEDTNEIYMRLQSKKASLEETKDAEEMDVLKTELEGYIINIKSIIKDYKETKDTKLLEESNNIYSDFIIPLEDRINSFRFNHREIVDNNSEKVLKSHKHNIKDMEILFDVDDDDIIRFDI
;
A
#
# COMPACT_ATOMS: atom_id res chain seq x y z
N MET A 1 11.90 -9.30 -12.62
CA MET A 1 11.69 -10.74 -12.38
C MET A 1 10.71 -10.84 -11.20
N GLU A 2 9.50 -11.37 -11.39
CA GLU A 2 8.54 -11.50 -10.27
C GLU A 2 9.14 -12.43 -9.21
N SER A 3 9.19 -12.00 -7.94
CA SER A 3 9.72 -12.86 -6.88
C SER A 3 8.91 -14.16 -6.78
N LYS A 4 9.58 -15.26 -6.39
CA LYS A 4 8.98 -16.59 -6.17
C LYS A 4 7.72 -16.53 -5.28
N ILE A 5 7.70 -15.59 -4.34
CA ILE A 5 6.55 -15.27 -3.47
C ILE A 5 5.36 -14.75 -4.29
N ASN A 6 5.55 -13.80 -5.20
CA ASN A 6 4.46 -13.24 -6.02
C ASN A 6 3.81 -14.32 -6.90
N GLN A 7 4.62 -15.19 -7.49
CA GLN A 7 4.10 -16.32 -8.28
C GLN A 7 3.26 -17.28 -7.42
N SER A 8 3.72 -17.56 -6.20
CA SER A 8 3.04 -18.41 -5.23
C SER A 8 1.69 -17.81 -4.78
N ILE A 9 1.67 -16.49 -4.52
CA ILE A 9 0.46 -15.74 -4.19
C ILE A 9 -0.54 -15.77 -5.36
N ASN A 10 -0.07 -15.51 -6.58
CA ASN A 10 -0.90 -15.56 -7.79
C ASN A 10 -1.51 -16.95 -7.98
N LYS A 11 -0.72 -18.01 -7.78
CA LYS A 11 -1.19 -19.40 -7.84
C LYS A 11 -2.25 -19.68 -6.78
N TYR A 12 -2.05 -19.24 -5.54
CA TYR A 12 -3.03 -19.37 -4.46
C TYR A 12 -4.39 -18.74 -4.82
N TYR A 13 -4.38 -17.48 -5.25
CA TYR A 13 -5.63 -16.79 -5.60
C TYR A 13 -6.28 -17.35 -6.86
N SER A 14 -5.49 -17.86 -7.82
CA SER A 14 -6.01 -18.59 -8.98
C SER A 14 -6.77 -19.85 -8.56
N LEU A 15 -6.17 -20.68 -7.69
CA LEU A 15 -6.81 -21.89 -7.15
C LEU A 15 -8.10 -21.56 -6.38
N LYS A 16 -8.04 -20.55 -5.50
CA LYS A 16 -9.22 -20.07 -4.75
C LYS A 16 -10.33 -19.59 -5.69
N ARG A 17 -9.98 -18.85 -6.74
CA ARG A 17 -10.95 -18.36 -7.74
C ARG A 17 -11.60 -19.51 -8.50
N GLN A 18 -10.83 -20.49 -8.95
CA GLN A 18 -11.37 -21.68 -9.64
C GLN A 18 -12.31 -22.46 -8.73
N TYR A 19 -11.90 -22.71 -7.49
CA TYR A 19 -12.70 -23.40 -6.49
C TYR A 19 -14.01 -22.66 -6.19
N ASN A 20 -13.97 -21.34 -6.00
CA ASN A 20 -15.16 -20.52 -5.79
C ASN A 20 -16.07 -20.50 -7.03
N LYS A 21 -15.52 -20.43 -8.25
CA LYS A 21 -16.29 -20.46 -9.50
C LYS A 21 -17.07 -21.78 -9.63
N GLN A 22 -16.44 -22.91 -9.31
CA GLN A 22 -17.13 -24.20 -9.28
C GLN A 22 -18.30 -24.19 -8.27
N ARG A 23 -18.11 -23.58 -7.11
CA ARG A 23 -19.17 -23.44 -6.09
C ARG A 23 -20.34 -22.60 -6.59
N GLU A 24 -20.05 -21.46 -7.22
CA GLU A 24 -21.06 -20.58 -7.78
C GLU A 24 -21.85 -21.25 -8.90
N ASN A 25 -21.19 -22.04 -9.75
CA ASN A 25 -21.89 -22.82 -10.76
C ASN A 25 -22.85 -23.86 -10.13
N LEU A 26 -22.41 -24.56 -9.08
CA LEU A 26 -23.29 -25.47 -8.32
C LEU A 26 -24.47 -24.74 -7.68
N LYS A 27 -24.25 -23.53 -7.14
CA LYS A 27 -25.34 -22.68 -6.62
C LYS A 27 -26.32 -22.28 -7.70
N LYS A 28 -25.83 -21.78 -8.85
CA LYS A 28 -26.68 -21.39 -9.99
C LYS A 28 -27.57 -22.55 -10.43
N ASN A 29 -27.01 -23.74 -10.60
CA ASN A 29 -27.79 -24.94 -10.94
C ASN A 29 -28.93 -25.26 -9.95
N ILE A 30 -28.76 -24.93 -8.66
CA ILE A 30 -29.81 -25.09 -7.64
C ILE A 30 -30.84 -23.95 -7.71
N VAL A 31 -30.37 -22.72 -7.92
CA VAL A 31 -31.23 -21.52 -8.02
C VAL A 31 -32.12 -21.58 -9.26
N ASP A 32 -31.57 -22.01 -10.40
CA ASP A 32 -32.24 -22.08 -11.70
C ASP A 32 -33.19 -23.29 -11.80
N ASN A 33 -33.16 -24.20 -10.83
CA ASN A 33 -34.05 -25.36 -10.80
C ASN A 33 -35.48 -24.94 -10.44
N SER A 34 -36.40 -25.03 -11.40
CA SER A 34 -37.82 -24.69 -11.25
C SER A 34 -38.60 -25.66 -10.36
N ASN A 35 -38.10 -26.88 -10.15
CA ASN A 35 -38.76 -27.92 -9.35
C ASN A 35 -38.49 -27.80 -7.85
N LEU A 36 -37.75 -26.77 -7.40
CA LEU A 36 -37.42 -26.57 -5.99
C LEU A 36 -38.06 -25.28 -5.46
N SER A 37 -38.67 -25.38 -4.29
CA SER A 37 -39.16 -24.23 -3.54
C SER A 37 -37.98 -23.42 -2.96
N THR A 38 -38.22 -22.14 -2.63
CA THR A 38 -37.21 -21.26 -2.03
C THR A 38 -36.58 -21.82 -0.75
N PRO A 39 -37.33 -22.45 0.19
CA PRO A 39 -36.74 -23.11 1.35
C PRO A 39 -35.82 -24.29 0.98
N GLU A 40 -36.22 -25.14 0.03
CA GLU A 40 -35.41 -26.28 -0.42
C GLU A 40 -34.11 -25.83 -1.11
N LYS A 41 -34.18 -24.75 -1.90
CA LYS A 41 -33.01 -24.12 -2.50
C LYS A 41 -32.00 -23.67 -1.42
N ARG A 42 -32.47 -23.01 -0.36
CA ARG A 42 -31.61 -22.58 0.76
C ARG A 42 -30.92 -23.77 1.44
N ILE A 43 -31.67 -24.85 1.71
CA ILE A 43 -31.13 -26.08 2.31
C ILE A 43 -30.07 -26.72 1.41
N LYS A 44 -30.37 -26.89 0.11
CA LYS A 44 -29.41 -27.47 -0.83
C LYS A 44 -28.16 -26.62 -1.01
N ILE A 45 -28.28 -25.29 -1.06
CA ILE A 45 -27.14 -24.37 -1.13
C ILE A 45 -26.25 -24.50 0.11
N LYS A 46 -26.86 -24.56 1.31
CA LYS A 46 -26.12 -24.76 2.57
C LYS A 46 -25.34 -26.08 2.58
N ASN A 47 -25.88 -27.10 1.93
CA ASN A 47 -25.29 -28.45 1.85
C ASN A 47 -24.32 -28.66 0.67
N ILE A 48 -24.01 -27.63 -0.11
CA ILE A 48 -22.99 -27.74 -1.17
C ILE A 48 -21.65 -28.05 -0.52
N LYS A 49 -21.13 -29.26 -0.78
CA LYS A 49 -19.77 -29.66 -0.40
C LYS A 49 -19.00 -30.07 -1.65
N GLN A 50 -17.94 -29.32 -1.96
CA GLN A 50 -17.06 -29.61 -3.08
C GLN A 50 -15.98 -30.64 -2.68
N SER A 51 -15.25 -31.17 -3.66
CA SER A 51 -14.07 -31.99 -3.40
C SER A 51 -12.92 -31.13 -2.87
N CYS A 52 -12.09 -31.68 -1.99
CA CYS A 52 -10.84 -31.03 -1.61
C CYS A 52 -9.89 -30.94 -2.82
N ILE A 53 -9.24 -29.80 -3.03
CA ILE A 53 -8.29 -29.58 -4.13
C ILE A 53 -7.04 -30.46 -4.05
N PHE A 54 -6.70 -30.95 -2.84
CA PHE A 54 -5.47 -31.69 -2.58
C PHE A 54 -5.62 -33.21 -2.72
N CYS A 55 -6.70 -33.76 -2.17
CA CYS A 55 -6.93 -35.20 -2.12
C CYS A 55 -8.09 -35.69 -2.99
N GLY A 56 -8.88 -34.77 -3.56
CA GLY A 56 -10.04 -35.12 -4.40
C GLY A 56 -11.20 -35.79 -3.65
N LYS A 57 -11.07 -36.08 -2.34
CA LYS A 57 -12.16 -36.66 -1.51
C LYS A 57 -13.41 -35.81 -1.67
N LYS A 58 -14.52 -36.45 -2.07
CA LYS A 58 -15.82 -35.79 -2.28
C LYS A 58 -16.40 -35.37 -0.93
N LYS A 59 -17.03 -34.19 -0.89
CA LYS A 59 -17.82 -33.66 0.24
C LYS A 59 -17.05 -33.21 1.50
N VAL A 60 -15.74 -32.97 1.42
CA VAL A 60 -14.96 -32.39 2.53
C VAL A 60 -14.59 -30.91 2.28
N GLY A 61 -14.50 -30.51 1.02
CA GLY A 61 -14.11 -29.16 0.61
C GLY A 61 -12.67 -28.80 0.94
N THR A 62 -12.30 -27.56 0.60
CA THR A 62 -11.03 -26.92 0.93
C THR A 62 -11.30 -25.62 1.66
N ILE A 63 -10.59 -25.42 2.77
CA ILE A 63 -10.64 -24.20 3.57
C ILE A 63 -9.53 -23.29 3.10
N PHE A 64 -9.88 -22.13 2.56
CA PHE A 64 -8.93 -21.07 2.21
C PHE A 64 -9.05 -19.95 3.24
N GLY A 65 -7.92 -19.52 3.81
CA GLY A 65 -7.92 -18.44 4.79
C GLY A 65 -6.63 -17.64 4.80
N LYS A 66 -6.63 -16.61 5.64
CA LYS A 66 -5.47 -15.81 6.00
C LYS A 66 -5.43 -15.70 7.52
N ASP A 67 -4.33 -16.14 8.12
CA ASP A 67 -4.06 -15.91 9.53
C ASP A 67 -2.82 -15.02 9.66
N LYS A 68 -2.99 -13.83 10.24
CA LYS A 68 -1.95 -12.79 10.30
C LYS A 68 -1.31 -12.56 8.92
N ASN A 69 -0.05 -12.97 8.75
CA ASN A 69 0.71 -12.86 7.51
C ASN A 69 0.82 -14.18 6.74
N ILE A 70 0.05 -15.22 7.08
CA ILE A 70 0.11 -16.51 6.42
C ILE A 70 -1.17 -16.71 5.61
N LEU A 71 -1.04 -16.87 4.30
CA LEU A 71 -2.10 -17.42 3.46
C LEU A 71 -2.07 -18.93 3.58
N PHE A 72 -3.21 -19.54 3.87
CA PHE A 72 -3.31 -20.99 3.98
C PHE A 72 -4.44 -21.57 3.15
N ALA A 73 -4.25 -22.81 2.70
CA ALA A 73 -5.31 -23.67 2.21
C ALA A 73 -5.14 -25.10 2.75
N THR A 74 -6.18 -25.65 3.36
CA THR A 74 -6.16 -26.97 4.00
C THR A 74 -7.40 -27.80 3.63
N CYS A 75 -7.34 -29.11 3.87
CA CYS A 75 -8.49 -30.00 3.72
C CYS A 75 -9.59 -29.63 4.73
N GLY A 76 -10.86 -29.64 4.31
CA GLY A 76 -12.00 -29.38 5.21
C GLY A 76 -12.52 -30.60 5.97
N ASP A 77 -11.84 -31.75 5.89
CA ASP A 77 -12.16 -32.95 6.67
C ASP A 77 -11.66 -32.78 8.11
N THR A 78 -12.57 -32.88 9.09
CA THR A 78 -12.24 -32.74 10.52
C THR A 78 -11.74 -34.03 11.14
N ASN A 79 -12.00 -35.18 10.52
CA ASN A 79 -11.69 -36.49 11.07
C ASN A 79 -10.39 -37.05 10.45
N GLU A 80 -10.29 -36.97 9.12
CA GLU A 80 -9.13 -37.47 8.37
C GLU A 80 -8.68 -36.48 7.28
N PRO A 81 -8.13 -35.31 7.67
CA PRO A 81 -7.56 -34.36 6.73
C PRO A 81 -6.39 -35.00 5.98
N CYS A 82 -6.24 -34.66 4.68
CA CYS A 82 -5.01 -35.03 3.98
C CYS A 82 -3.84 -34.16 4.45
N ASN A 83 -2.62 -34.73 4.43
CA ASN A 83 -1.41 -34.04 4.87
C ASN A 83 -0.97 -32.87 3.98
N LYS A 84 -1.56 -32.75 2.79
CA LYS A 84 -1.28 -31.70 1.81
C LYS A 84 -1.91 -30.37 2.23
N LYS A 85 -1.13 -29.29 2.15
CA LYS A 85 -1.56 -27.93 2.45
C LYS A 85 -0.77 -26.90 1.64
N ILE A 86 -1.35 -25.71 1.52
CA ILE A 86 -0.63 -24.52 1.04
C ILE A 86 -0.42 -23.60 2.23
N GLU A 87 0.80 -23.16 2.46
CA GLU A 87 1.17 -22.11 3.42
C GLU A 87 2.15 -21.14 2.76
N ILE A 88 1.76 -19.87 2.70
CA ILE A 88 2.58 -18.80 2.13
C ILE A 88 2.73 -17.72 3.18
N ARG A 89 3.95 -17.52 3.67
CA ARG A 89 4.27 -16.38 4.53
C ARG A 89 4.41 -15.12 3.67
N LEU A 90 3.58 -14.12 3.96
CA LEU A 90 3.61 -12.81 3.32
C LEU A 90 4.70 -11.95 4.00
N VAL A 91 5.44 -11.22 3.18
CA VAL A 91 6.45 -10.27 3.64
C VAL A 91 5.79 -9.18 4.48
N LYS A 92 6.38 -8.87 5.64
CA LYS A 92 5.97 -7.74 6.47
C LYS A 92 6.35 -6.45 5.75
N ARG A 93 5.37 -5.57 5.57
CA ARG A 93 5.58 -4.25 4.99
C ARG A 93 5.34 -3.19 6.03
N ILE A 94 6.26 -2.24 6.12
CA ILE A 94 6.08 -1.06 6.95
C ILE A 94 6.13 0.19 6.07
N GLN A 95 5.39 1.21 6.49
CA GLN A 95 5.37 2.51 5.81
C GLN A 95 6.60 3.31 6.23
N LEU A 96 7.30 3.93 5.27
CA LEU A 96 8.44 4.83 5.48
C LEU A 96 8.15 5.87 6.57
N ASN A 97 6.98 6.50 6.52
CA ASN A 97 6.55 7.52 7.48
C ASN A 97 6.29 6.99 8.90
N LYS A 98 6.16 5.67 9.07
CA LYS A 98 6.01 5.04 10.39
C LYS A 98 7.33 4.57 10.96
N ILE A 99 8.25 4.12 10.10
CA ILE A 99 9.53 3.55 10.54
C ILE A 99 10.59 4.62 10.78
N LEU A 100 10.60 5.70 9.99
CA LEU A 100 11.58 6.79 10.17
C LEU A 100 11.55 7.41 11.58
N PRO A 101 10.37 7.73 12.18
CA PRO A 101 10.33 8.24 13.55
C PRO A 101 10.85 7.25 14.59
N ILE A 102 10.71 5.94 14.36
CA ILE A 102 11.20 4.91 15.28
C ILE A 102 12.74 4.91 15.26
N TYR A 103 13.36 4.91 14.08
CA TYR A 103 14.81 5.02 13.97
C TYR A 103 15.35 6.34 14.54
N GLU A 104 14.59 7.44 14.42
CA GLU A 104 14.96 8.72 15.00
C GLU A 104 14.93 8.69 16.54
N GLU A 105 13.92 8.04 17.13
CA GLU A 105 13.82 7.80 18.57
C GLU A 105 14.95 6.88 19.07
N ASP A 106 15.19 5.74 18.41
CA ASP A 106 16.28 4.82 18.74
C ASP A 106 17.65 5.52 18.72
N MET A 107 17.92 6.33 17.68
CA MET A 107 19.17 7.10 17.60
C MET A 107 19.30 8.15 18.70
N ALA A 108 18.20 8.76 19.14
CA ALA A 108 18.21 9.71 20.25
C ALA A 108 18.56 9.02 21.57
N GLU A 109 17.99 7.84 21.83
CA GLU A 109 18.33 7.01 22.99
C GLU A 109 19.81 6.60 22.99
N TYR A 110 20.33 6.12 21.85
CA TYR A 110 21.75 5.77 21.74
C TYR A 110 22.66 6.98 21.94
N THR A 111 22.26 8.15 21.44
CA THR A 111 23.02 9.39 21.63
C THR A 111 23.07 9.77 23.12
N GLU A 112 21.97 9.61 23.86
CA GLU A 112 21.91 9.87 25.29
C GLU A 112 22.87 8.94 26.06
N GLU A 113 22.86 7.64 25.75
CA GLU A 113 23.78 6.66 26.36
C GLU A 113 25.26 6.95 26.04
N ILE A 114 25.57 7.31 24.80
CA ILE A 114 26.92 7.73 24.38
C ILE A 114 27.37 8.96 25.19
N ILE A 115 26.50 9.97 25.34
CA ILE A 115 26.80 11.18 26.12
C ILE A 115 26.98 10.85 27.61
N ASN A 116 26.13 10.00 28.17
CA ASN A 116 26.20 9.58 29.57
C ASN A 116 27.51 8.84 29.85
N ASN A 117 27.89 7.88 29.00
CA ASN A 117 29.15 7.14 29.14
C ASN A 117 30.36 8.07 29.00
N LYS A 118 30.34 8.99 28.04
CA LYS A 118 31.42 10.00 27.90
C LYS A 118 31.52 10.91 29.12
N THR A 119 30.39 11.27 29.73
CA THR A 119 30.35 12.11 30.93
C THR A 119 30.89 11.36 32.15
N LYS A 120 30.51 10.09 32.33
CA LYS A 120 31.04 9.24 33.41
C LYS A 120 32.56 9.07 33.31
N LEU A 121 33.07 8.90 32.09
CA LEU A 121 34.51 8.82 31.81
C LEU A 121 35.24 10.11 32.19
N LEU A 122 34.67 11.28 31.86
CA LEU A 122 35.26 12.59 32.18
C LEU A 122 35.28 12.90 33.69
N LEU A 123 34.30 12.36 34.42
CA LEU A 123 34.13 12.62 35.85
C LEU A 123 34.74 11.51 36.74
N ASP A 124 35.35 10.48 36.14
CA ASP A 124 35.95 9.33 36.83
C ASP A 124 34.98 8.64 37.81
N MET A 125 33.71 8.50 37.39
CA MET A 125 32.59 8.11 38.27
C MET A 125 32.33 6.59 38.33
N ASP A 126 33.03 5.78 37.55
CA ASP A 126 32.76 4.35 37.36
C ASP A 126 34.02 3.61 36.85
N ASP A 127 33.95 2.29 36.77
CA ASP A 127 35.04 1.46 36.21
C ASP A 127 35.28 1.76 34.72
N THR A 128 36.47 2.27 34.42
CA THR A 128 36.84 2.80 33.10
C THR A 128 36.76 1.75 31.99
N GLU A 129 37.18 0.50 32.26
CA GLU A 129 37.15 -0.57 31.25
C GLU A 129 35.71 -0.92 30.84
N ASN A 130 34.81 -0.97 31.82
CA ASN A 130 33.40 -1.25 31.58
C ASN A 130 32.71 -0.10 30.83
N ILE A 131 33.00 1.16 31.16
CA ILE A 131 32.46 2.33 30.43
C ILE A 131 32.89 2.31 28.96
N LEU A 132 34.16 2.03 28.69
CA LEU A 132 34.70 2.00 27.32
C LEU A 132 34.04 0.89 26.49
N ALA A 133 33.85 -0.30 27.06
CA ALA A 133 33.16 -1.38 26.37
C ALA A 133 31.71 -1.02 26.01
N THR A 134 30.96 -0.43 26.96
CA THR A 134 29.57 0.01 26.69
C THR A 134 29.50 1.17 25.71
N PHE A 135 30.48 2.09 25.75
CA PHE A 135 30.57 3.20 24.82
C PHE A 135 30.76 2.70 23.38
N ASP A 136 31.71 1.78 23.18
CA ASP A 136 31.99 1.22 21.86
C ASP A 136 30.78 0.41 21.33
N GLU A 137 30.08 -0.31 22.20
CA GLU A 137 28.84 -1.02 21.83
C GLU A 137 27.77 -0.05 21.31
N TYR A 138 27.42 0.98 22.08
CA TYR A 138 26.42 1.96 21.65
C TYR A 138 26.85 2.77 20.42
N MET A 139 28.15 3.04 20.27
CA MET A 139 28.67 3.70 19.08
C MET A 139 28.47 2.85 17.82
N ASN A 140 28.79 1.55 17.89
CA ASN A 140 28.57 0.64 16.76
C ASN A 140 27.08 0.51 16.42
N ILE A 141 26.22 0.36 17.43
CA ILE A 141 24.75 0.28 17.22
C ILE A 141 24.23 1.58 16.58
N TYR A 142 24.71 2.74 17.03
CA TYR A 142 24.37 4.02 16.44
C TYR A 142 24.81 4.13 14.98
N GLU A 143 26.04 3.74 14.65
CA GLU A 143 26.56 3.77 13.28
C GLU A 143 25.74 2.89 12.33
N ASP A 144 25.45 1.65 12.72
CA ASP A 144 24.62 0.72 11.94
C ASP A 144 23.19 1.27 11.74
N THR A 145 22.60 1.79 12.82
CA THR A 145 21.25 2.37 12.81
C THR A 145 21.18 3.61 11.92
N ASN A 146 22.18 4.48 12.00
CA ASN A 146 22.28 5.69 11.21
C ASN A 146 22.48 5.38 9.72
N GLU A 147 23.28 4.36 9.38
CA GLU A 147 23.42 3.93 7.98
C GLU A 147 22.07 3.51 7.38
N ILE A 148 21.30 2.71 8.12
CA ILE A 148 19.96 2.29 7.69
C ILE A 148 19.04 3.51 7.57
N TYR A 149 19.01 4.39 8.58
CA TYR A 149 18.20 5.60 8.59
C TYR A 149 18.48 6.49 7.37
N MET A 150 19.76 6.74 7.07
CA MET A 150 20.18 7.55 5.92
C MET A 150 19.70 6.94 4.60
N ARG A 151 19.83 5.61 4.43
CA ARG A 151 19.30 4.91 3.24
C ARG A 151 17.79 5.09 3.10
N LEU A 152 17.04 4.98 4.20
CA LEU A 152 15.59 5.18 4.20
C LEU A 152 15.21 6.63 3.90
N GLN A 153 15.95 7.59 4.44
CA GLN A 153 15.74 9.01 4.21
C GLN A 153 16.03 9.40 2.76
N SER A 154 17.14 8.92 2.17
CA SER A 154 17.44 9.10 0.75
C SER A 154 16.37 8.49 -0.15
N LYS A 155 15.85 7.30 0.19
CA LYS A 155 14.72 6.71 -0.53
C LYS A 155 13.49 7.62 -0.47
N LYS A 156 13.15 8.14 0.70
CA LYS A 156 12.03 9.11 0.85
C LYS A 156 12.26 10.37 0.02
N ALA A 157 13.45 10.95 0.06
CA ALA A 157 13.80 12.13 -0.72
C ALA A 157 13.68 11.88 -2.23
N SER A 158 14.18 10.75 -2.73
CA SER A 158 14.07 10.37 -4.15
C SER A 158 12.63 10.16 -4.63
N LEU A 159 11.71 9.81 -3.72
CA LEU A 159 10.29 9.77 -4.02
C LEU A 159 9.71 11.18 -4.07
N GLU A 160 10.13 12.06 -3.16
CA GLU A 160 9.62 13.42 -3.03
C GLU A 160 10.13 14.39 -4.10
N GLU A 161 11.29 14.13 -4.70
CA GLU A 161 11.81 14.83 -5.87
C GLU A 161 10.80 14.72 -7.02
N THR A 162 10.01 15.77 -7.18
CA THR A 162 9.10 15.92 -8.31
C THR A 162 9.92 15.93 -9.57
N LYS A 163 9.60 15.02 -10.50
CA LYS A 163 10.43 14.72 -11.66
C LYS A 163 10.87 15.90 -12.51
N ASP A 164 10.18 17.05 -12.49
CA ASP A 164 10.61 18.25 -13.20
C ASP A 164 10.16 19.50 -12.44
N ALA A 165 10.95 19.92 -11.44
CA ALA A 165 10.67 21.16 -10.70
C ALA A 165 10.63 22.40 -11.62
N GLU A 166 11.47 22.41 -12.66
CA GLU A 166 11.51 23.46 -13.68
C GLU A 166 10.27 23.44 -14.60
N GLU A 167 9.87 22.28 -15.12
CA GLU A 167 8.65 22.18 -15.95
C GLU A 167 7.40 22.55 -15.14
N MET A 168 7.37 22.20 -13.86
CA MET A 168 6.29 22.58 -12.94
C MET A 168 6.23 24.11 -12.73
N ASP A 169 7.37 24.80 -12.70
CA ASP A 169 7.42 26.26 -12.53
C ASP A 169 6.97 26.99 -13.80
N VAL A 170 7.34 26.46 -14.97
CA VAL A 170 6.87 26.94 -16.27
C VAL A 170 5.36 26.80 -16.38
N LEU A 171 4.80 25.62 -16.07
CA LEU A 171 3.36 25.39 -16.10
C LEU A 171 2.60 26.30 -15.13
N LYS A 172 3.12 26.56 -13.93
CA LYS A 172 2.47 27.50 -12.99
C LYS A 172 2.46 28.92 -13.52
N THR A 173 3.56 29.36 -14.12
CA THR A 173 3.66 30.71 -14.70
C THR A 173 2.69 30.88 -15.86
N GLU A 174 2.55 29.84 -16.70
CA GLU A 174 1.59 29.81 -17.80
C GLU A 174 0.13 29.87 -17.27
N LEU A 175 -0.19 29.11 -16.21
CA LEU A 175 -1.49 29.17 -15.53
C LEU A 175 -1.79 30.57 -15.00
N GLU A 176 -0.83 31.19 -14.32
CA GLU A 176 -0.96 32.55 -13.78
C GLU A 176 -1.23 33.58 -14.89
N GLY A 177 -0.56 33.42 -16.04
CA GLY A 177 -0.80 34.22 -17.23
C GLY A 177 -2.25 34.13 -17.73
N TYR A 178 -2.80 32.92 -17.85
CA TYR A 178 -4.20 32.73 -18.25
C TYR A 178 -5.21 33.28 -17.21
N ILE A 179 -4.92 33.15 -15.92
CA ILE A 179 -5.75 33.73 -14.85
C ILE A 179 -5.77 35.26 -14.92
N ILE A 180 -4.61 35.88 -15.14
CA ILE A 180 -4.50 37.34 -15.31
C ILE A 180 -5.29 37.79 -16.54
N ASN A 181 -5.19 37.05 -17.64
CA ASN A 181 -5.94 37.34 -18.86
C ASN A 181 -7.46 37.29 -18.61
N ILE A 182 -7.97 36.19 -18.02
CA ILE A 182 -9.39 36.09 -17.65
C ILE A 182 -9.84 37.22 -16.72
N LYS A 183 -9.01 37.59 -15.73
CA LYS A 183 -9.32 38.72 -14.83
C LYS A 183 -9.43 40.04 -15.60
N SER A 184 -8.60 40.27 -16.61
CA SER A 184 -8.68 41.44 -17.49
C SER A 184 -9.97 41.41 -18.31
N ILE A 185 -10.27 40.30 -18.98
CA ILE A 185 -11.48 40.12 -19.79
C ILE A 185 -12.75 40.35 -18.95
N ILE A 186 -12.78 39.85 -17.71
CA ILE A 186 -13.91 40.09 -16.79
C ILE A 186 -14.01 41.56 -16.38
N LYS A 187 -12.88 42.26 -16.23
CA LYS A 187 -12.89 43.70 -15.94
C LYS A 187 -13.45 44.48 -17.13
N ASP A 188 -12.99 44.18 -18.34
CA ASP A 188 -13.43 44.83 -19.57
C ASP A 188 -14.92 44.54 -19.84
N TYR A 189 -15.39 43.34 -19.53
CA TYR A 189 -16.81 42.99 -19.56
C TYR A 189 -17.64 43.84 -18.58
N LYS A 190 -17.14 44.11 -17.37
CA LYS A 190 -17.88 44.93 -16.38
C LYS A 190 -18.11 46.35 -16.90
N GLU A 191 -17.17 46.87 -17.69
CA GLU A 191 -17.21 48.22 -18.27
C GLU A 191 -18.02 48.27 -19.57
N THR A 192 -17.85 47.29 -20.47
CA THR A 192 -18.45 47.29 -21.82
C THR A 192 -19.78 46.55 -21.94
N LYS A 193 -20.04 45.58 -21.05
CA LYS A 193 -21.17 44.65 -21.11
C LYS A 193 -21.24 43.78 -22.37
N ASP A 194 -20.13 43.64 -23.11
CA ASP A 194 -20.08 42.78 -24.30
C ASP A 194 -20.04 41.29 -23.91
N THR A 195 -21.10 40.56 -24.25
CA THR A 195 -21.22 39.13 -23.95
C THR A 195 -20.17 38.25 -24.64
N LYS A 196 -19.53 38.73 -25.72
CA LYS A 196 -18.45 38.00 -26.40
C LYS A 196 -17.22 37.80 -25.50
N LEU A 197 -16.97 38.73 -24.59
CA LEU A 197 -15.88 38.64 -23.62
C LEU A 197 -16.09 37.47 -22.63
N LEU A 198 -17.35 37.15 -22.30
CA LEU A 198 -17.64 35.99 -21.46
C LEU A 198 -17.41 34.68 -22.20
N GLU A 199 -17.74 34.63 -23.49
CA GLU A 199 -17.48 33.48 -24.35
C GLU A 199 -15.97 33.24 -24.50
N GLU A 200 -15.21 34.30 -24.75
CA GLU A 200 -13.74 34.28 -24.78
C GLU A 200 -13.14 33.78 -23.47
N SER A 201 -13.62 34.29 -22.32
CA SER A 201 -13.19 33.82 -21.00
C SER A 201 -13.50 32.35 -20.76
N ASN A 202 -14.66 31.86 -21.23
CA ASN A 202 -15.05 30.44 -21.09
C ASN A 202 -14.19 29.53 -21.97
N ASN A 203 -13.87 29.97 -23.18
CA ASN A 203 -12.97 29.24 -24.08
C ASN A 203 -11.57 29.17 -23.46
N ILE A 204 -11.06 30.27 -22.91
CA ILE A 204 -9.75 30.24 -22.22
C ILE A 204 -9.75 29.26 -21.04
N TYR A 205 -10.83 29.25 -20.26
CA TYR A 205 -10.97 28.35 -19.12
C TYR A 205 -11.02 26.87 -19.54
N SER A 206 -11.81 26.54 -20.55
CA SER A 206 -12.01 25.16 -21.00
C SER A 206 -10.86 24.61 -21.84
N ASP A 207 -10.29 25.41 -22.74
CA ASP A 207 -9.28 24.96 -23.70
C ASP A 207 -7.85 25.01 -23.14
N PHE A 208 -7.57 25.90 -22.18
CA PHE A 208 -6.21 26.07 -21.64
C PHE A 208 -6.12 25.79 -20.14
N ILE A 209 -6.98 26.38 -19.30
CA ILE A 209 -6.85 26.24 -17.84
C ILE A 209 -7.11 24.80 -17.38
N ILE A 210 -8.21 24.17 -17.82
CA ILE A 210 -8.52 22.78 -17.40
C ILE A 210 -7.40 21.80 -17.81
N PRO A 211 -6.95 21.74 -19.08
CA PRO A 211 -5.87 20.82 -19.47
C PRO A 211 -4.56 21.08 -18.74
N LEU A 212 -4.25 22.34 -18.47
CA LEU A 212 -3.03 22.73 -17.80
C LEU A 212 -3.08 22.42 -16.29
N GLU A 213 -4.22 22.57 -15.63
CA GLU A 213 -4.46 22.07 -14.28
C GLU A 213 -4.32 20.54 -14.21
N ASP A 214 -4.88 19.81 -15.17
CA ASP A 214 -4.74 18.35 -15.23
C ASP A 214 -3.28 17.92 -15.39
N ARG A 215 -2.52 18.63 -16.24
CA ARG A 215 -1.09 18.40 -16.41
C ARG A 215 -0.34 18.66 -15.10
N ILE A 216 -0.53 19.81 -14.46
CA ILE A 216 0.07 20.13 -13.14
C ILE A 216 -0.31 19.05 -12.11
N ASN A 217 -1.57 18.63 -12.08
CA ASN A 217 -2.02 17.60 -11.16
C ASN A 217 -1.37 16.24 -11.41
N SER A 218 -1.12 15.88 -12.68
CA SER A 218 -0.41 14.64 -13.04
C SER A 218 1.06 14.66 -12.59
N PHE A 219 1.71 15.83 -12.60
CA PHE A 219 3.05 16.00 -12.05
C PHE A 219 3.08 15.98 -10.52
N ARG A 220 2.02 16.48 -9.86
CA ARG A 220 1.95 16.58 -8.39
C ARG A 220 1.46 15.31 -7.71
N PHE A 221 0.60 14.53 -8.37
CA PHE A 221 -0.11 13.43 -7.74
C PHE A 221 -0.11 12.18 -8.62
N ASN A 222 0.31 11.05 -8.06
CA ASN A 222 0.22 9.75 -8.73
C ASN A 222 -1.24 9.27 -8.84
N HIS A 223 -2.09 9.58 -7.85
CA HIS A 223 -3.49 9.16 -7.84
C HIS A 223 -4.36 10.14 -7.05
N ARG A 224 -5.59 10.36 -7.54
CA ARG A 224 -6.61 11.18 -6.88
C ARG A 224 -7.92 10.37 -6.82
N GLU A 225 -8.56 10.35 -5.66
CA GLU A 225 -9.83 9.67 -5.45
C GLU A 225 -10.85 10.57 -4.77
N ILE A 226 -12.13 10.31 -5.06
CA ILE A 226 -13.24 10.93 -4.35
C ILE A 226 -13.69 9.94 -3.28
N VAL A 227 -13.53 10.31 -2.01
CA VAL A 227 -13.98 9.53 -0.87
C VAL A 227 -15.31 10.07 -0.39
N ASP A 228 -16.32 9.21 -0.38
CA ASP A 228 -17.65 9.53 0.14
C ASP A 228 -17.70 9.21 1.64
N ASN A 229 -17.82 10.25 2.46
CA ASN A 229 -17.89 10.14 3.91
C ASN A 229 -19.32 10.45 4.38
N ASN A 230 -20.30 9.62 3.97
CA ASN A 230 -21.72 9.59 4.40
C ASN A 230 -22.53 10.92 4.38
N SER A 231 -21.89 12.04 4.01
CA SER A 231 -22.42 13.41 4.04
C SER A 231 -21.63 14.34 3.12
N GLU A 232 -20.35 14.07 2.88
CA GLU A 232 -19.45 14.91 2.08
C GLU A 232 -18.59 14.06 1.14
N LYS A 233 -18.45 14.55 -0.10
CA LYS A 233 -17.50 14.01 -1.07
C LYS A 233 -16.20 14.79 -0.96
N VAL A 234 -15.16 14.14 -0.47
CA VAL A 234 -13.83 14.76 -0.30
C VAL A 234 -12.90 14.21 -1.37
N LEU A 235 -12.28 15.11 -2.13
CA LEU A 235 -11.19 14.74 -3.02
C LEU A 235 -9.91 14.51 -2.18
N LYS A 236 -9.38 13.29 -2.21
CA LYS A 236 -8.06 12.96 -1.66
C LYS A 236 -7.05 12.84 -2.78
N SER A 237 -5.99 13.64 -2.69
CA SER A 237 -4.88 13.64 -3.65
C SER A 237 -3.65 13.01 -3.01
N HIS A 238 -3.09 11.98 -3.64
CA HIS A 238 -1.96 11.22 -3.12
C HIS A 238 -0.72 11.48 -3.99
N LYS A 239 0.33 12.05 -3.37
CA LYS A 239 1.61 12.35 -4.04
C LYS A 239 2.31 11.07 -4.51
N HIS A 240 2.25 10.00 -3.71
CA HIS A 240 2.88 8.70 -3.99
C HIS A 240 1.89 7.56 -3.83
N ASN A 241 2.11 6.43 -4.51
CA ASN A 241 1.34 5.22 -4.18
C ASN A 241 1.79 4.71 -2.81
N ILE A 242 0.85 4.11 -2.07
CA ILE A 242 1.13 3.48 -0.78
C ILE A 242 2.27 2.47 -0.90
N LYS A 243 2.32 1.74 -2.03
CA LYS A 243 3.35 0.75 -2.34
C LYS A 243 4.75 1.35 -2.46
N ASP A 244 4.87 2.58 -2.98
CA ASP A 244 6.18 3.23 -3.18
C ASP A 244 6.78 3.62 -1.83
N MET A 245 5.92 3.91 -0.84
CA MET A 245 6.30 4.22 0.54
C MET A 245 6.46 2.98 1.44
N GLU A 246 6.32 1.77 0.90
CA GLU A 246 6.55 0.54 1.65
C GLU A 246 8.02 0.11 1.61
N ILE A 247 8.52 -0.37 2.75
CA ILE A 247 9.77 -1.10 2.86
C ILE A 247 9.42 -2.55 3.22
N LEU A 248 10.16 -3.47 2.62
CA LEU A 248 10.11 -4.89 2.94
C LEU A 248 11.07 -5.11 4.11
N PHE A 249 10.58 -5.64 5.22
CA PHE A 249 11.48 -6.28 6.18
C PHE A 249 11.89 -7.61 5.56
N ASP A 250 13.20 -7.83 5.39
CA ASP A 250 13.74 -9.10 4.97
C ASP A 250 13.22 -10.18 5.94
N VAL A 251 12.35 -11.02 5.40
CA VAL A 251 12.07 -12.32 5.96
C VAL A 251 12.75 -13.24 4.97
N ASP A 252 13.76 -13.97 5.41
CA ASP A 252 14.52 -14.90 4.55
C ASP A 252 13.59 -15.57 3.52
N ASP A 253 13.87 -15.35 2.24
CA ASP A 253 13.00 -15.73 1.11
C ASP A 253 12.70 -17.25 1.09
N ASP A 254 13.56 -18.04 1.72
CA ASP A 254 13.45 -19.49 1.80
C ASP A 254 12.51 -19.99 2.91
N ASP A 255 12.05 -19.12 3.81
CA ASP A 255 11.68 -19.66 5.12
C ASP A 255 10.29 -20.29 5.21
N ILE A 256 9.25 -19.90 4.46
CA ILE A 256 8.04 -20.77 4.31
C ILE A 256 7.24 -20.43 3.04
N ILE A 257 7.57 -21.12 1.94
CA ILE A 257 6.59 -21.44 0.88
C ILE A 257 6.40 -22.96 0.90
N ARG A 258 5.29 -23.43 1.49
CA ARG A 258 4.88 -24.85 1.41
C ARG A 258 3.71 -24.97 0.44
N PHE A 259 3.95 -25.66 -0.67
CA PHE A 259 2.97 -25.82 -1.76
C PHE A 259 2.81 -27.30 -2.07
N ASP A 260 2.16 -28.01 -1.16
CA ASP A 260 1.93 -29.45 -1.31
C ASP A 260 0.59 -29.65 -2.02
N ILE A 261 0.61 -29.74 -3.36
CA ILE A 261 -0.58 -30.00 -4.19
C ILE A 261 -0.66 -31.46 -4.58
#